data_AF-A0A1R2AN32-F1
#
_entry.id   AF-A0A1R2AN32-F1
#
_cell.length_a   1.000
_cell.length_b   1.000
_cell.length_c   1.000
_cell.angle_alpha   90.00
_cell.angle_beta   90.00
_cell.angle_gamma   90.00
#
_symmetry.space_group_name_H-M   'P 1'
#
loop_
_entity.id
_entity.type
_entity.pdbx_description
1 polymer ?
#
loop_
_entity_poly.entity_id
_entity_poly.type
_entity_poly.pdbx_seq_one_letter_code
_entity_poly.pdbx_strand_id
1 'polypeptide(L)'
;MPEVSGNSCLFFMFRSCTLILIIVGFGNIAAGISVCVKTDTFTWYNGGYIFLGFYLVLFAIFGHTTRTALRGLTFYLACLAGGFIGELGFTLAVILYTDYEKLLGEEYANVVRYTMLSACVFIIIAICVGWCYRSSLKDAQFYSSNDNLLNPQSVTEPIARFSIKREEIERKYNISKKLSNEFK
;
A
#
# COMPACT_ATOMS: atom_id res chain seq x y z
N MET A 1 -13.75 -20.65 1.81
CA MET A 1 -14.03 -19.92 3.06
C MET A 1 -14.72 -18.63 2.67
N PRO A 2 -15.79 -18.19 3.37
CA PRO A 2 -16.49 -16.96 3.03
C PRO A 2 -15.50 -15.78 3.04
N GLU A 3 -15.62 -14.89 2.05
CA GLU A 3 -14.79 -13.68 1.98
C GLU A 3 -15.14 -12.76 3.14
N VAL A 4 -14.23 -12.65 4.11
CA VAL A 4 -14.36 -11.69 5.22
C VAL A 4 -13.82 -10.35 4.72
N SER A 5 -14.71 -9.38 4.52
CA SER A 5 -14.30 -8.01 4.25
C SER A 5 -14.08 -7.25 5.57
N GLY A 6 -13.02 -6.45 5.66
CA GLY A 6 -12.85 -5.48 6.74
C GLY A 6 -13.88 -4.34 6.66
N ASN A 7 -13.58 -3.20 7.29
CA ASN A 7 -14.43 -2.00 7.24
C ASN A 7 -14.65 -1.56 5.78
N SER A 8 -15.92 -1.52 5.36
CA SER A 8 -16.31 -1.19 3.99
C SER A 8 -15.85 0.20 3.55
N CYS A 9 -15.82 1.19 4.45
CA CYS A 9 -15.30 2.53 4.14
C CYS A 9 -13.81 2.48 3.77
N LEU A 10 -13.00 1.79 4.58
CA LEU A 10 -11.57 1.62 4.33
C LEU A 10 -11.31 0.83 3.04
N PHE A 11 -12.17 -0.14 2.73
CA PHE A 11 -12.12 -0.87 1.47
C PHE A 11 -12.32 0.04 0.25
N PHE A 12 -13.33 0.92 0.29
CA PHE A 12 -13.58 1.88 -0.80
C PHE A 12 -12.44 2.91 -0.92
N MET A 13 -11.90 3.38 0.20
CA MET A 13 -10.73 4.25 0.20
C MET A 13 -9.52 3.56 -0.43
N PHE A 14 -9.20 2.34 0.00
CA PHE A 14 -8.11 1.54 -0.56
C PHE A 14 -8.26 1.35 -2.08
N ARG A 15 -9.46 1.01 -2.54
CA ARG A 15 -9.75 0.83 -3.97
C ARG A 15 -9.64 2.14 -4.76
N SER A 16 -10.01 3.26 -4.16
CA SER A 16 -9.87 4.57 -4.79
C SER A 16 -8.40 4.96 -4.90
N CYS A 17 -7.62 4.73 -3.84
CA CYS A 17 -6.17 4.94 -3.85
C CYS A 17 -5.47 4.08 -4.91
N THR A 18 -5.81 2.80 -5.06
CA THR A 18 -5.21 1.95 -6.11
C THR A 18 -5.55 2.43 -7.52
N LEU A 19 -6.77 2.92 -7.76
CA LEU A 19 -7.11 3.54 -9.05
C LEU A 19 -6.32 4.82 -9.32
N ILE A 20 -6.15 5.67 -8.30
CA ILE A 20 -5.32 6.88 -8.41
C ILE A 20 -3.87 6.50 -8.74
N LEU A 21 -3.32 5.43 -8.14
CA LEU A 21 -1.97 4.95 -8.44
C LEU A 21 -1.79 4.51 -9.90
N ILE A 22 -2.84 4.01 -10.56
CA ILE A 22 -2.79 3.71 -12.00
C ILE A 22 -2.59 5.01 -12.80
N ILE A 23 -3.35 6.06 -12.46
CA ILE A 23 -3.25 7.37 -13.12
C ILE A 23 -1.85 7.96 -12.89
N VAL A 24 -1.35 7.89 -11.65
CA VAL A 24 0.01 8.32 -11.30
C VAL A 24 1.06 7.55 -12.10
N GLY A 25 0.94 6.22 -12.20
CA GLY A 25 1.85 5.39 -12.97
C GLY A 25 1.88 5.76 -14.47
N PHE A 26 0.72 6.03 -15.08
CA PHE A 26 0.67 6.54 -16.45
C PHE A 26 1.27 7.95 -16.58
N GLY A 27 1.07 8.81 -15.59
CA GLY A 27 1.72 10.12 -15.53
C GLY A 27 3.24 10.02 -15.55
N ASN A 28 3.81 9.09 -14.76
CA ASN A 28 5.25 8.84 -14.73
C ASN A 28 5.78 8.30 -16.06
N ILE A 29 5.05 7.37 -16.70
CA ILE A 29 5.40 6.87 -18.04
C ILE A 29 5.41 8.01 -19.05
N ALA A 30 4.36 8.85 -19.07
CA ALA A 30 4.24 9.97 -19.98
C ALA A 30 5.34 11.01 -19.77
N ALA A 31 5.67 11.34 -18.51
CA ALA A 31 6.76 12.24 -18.17
C ALA A 31 8.12 11.68 -18.64
N GLY A 32 8.39 10.39 -18.38
CA GLY A 32 9.61 9.73 -18.83
C GLY A 32 9.76 9.71 -20.36
N ILE A 33 8.68 9.39 -21.09
CA ILE A 33 8.66 9.45 -22.56
C ILE A 33 8.89 10.88 -23.05
N SER A 34 8.22 11.86 -22.45
CA SER A 34 8.39 13.28 -22.82
C SER A 34 9.83 13.74 -22.65
N VAL A 35 10.50 13.33 -21.57
CA VAL A 35 11.92 13.65 -21.35
C VAL A 35 12.79 12.97 -22.40
N CYS A 36 12.60 11.68 -22.68
CA CYS A 36 13.34 10.97 -23.74
C CYS A 36 13.22 11.64 -25.11
N VAL A 37 12.03 12.11 -25.46
CA VAL A 37 11.76 12.81 -26.73
C VAL A 37 12.43 14.19 -26.75
N LYS A 38 12.47 14.91 -25.63
CA LYS A 38 13.10 16.23 -25.56
C LYS A 38 14.63 16.17 -25.58
N THR A 39 15.21 15.12 -25.02
CA THR A 39 16.67 14.97 -24.90
C THR A 39 17.28 14.14 -26.03
N ASP A 40 16.47 13.63 -26.96
CA ASP A 40 16.86 12.68 -28.03
C ASP A 40 17.73 11.50 -27.56
N THR A 41 17.60 11.12 -26.27
CA THR A 41 18.48 10.16 -25.61
C THR A 41 17.71 9.28 -24.63
N PHE A 42 17.84 7.96 -24.82
CA PHE A 42 17.35 6.97 -23.87
C PHE A 42 18.46 6.61 -22.88
N THR A 43 18.51 7.34 -21.77
CA THR A 43 19.43 7.03 -20.67
C THR A 43 18.80 6.01 -19.72
N TRP A 44 19.63 5.28 -18.98
CA TRP A 44 19.15 4.36 -17.92
C TRP A 44 18.26 5.09 -16.90
N TYR A 45 18.51 6.39 -16.70
CA TYR A 45 17.75 7.24 -15.81
C TYR A 45 16.34 7.53 -16.33
N ASN A 46 16.23 7.97 -17.59
CA ASN A 46 14.93 8.23 -18.23
C ASN A 46 14.12 6.94 -18.40
N GLY A 47 14.79 5.84 -18.76
CA GLY A 47 14.20 4.50 -18.80
C GLY A 47 13.73 4.01 -17.42
N GLY A 48 14.46 4.39 -16.36
CA GLY A 48 14.09 4.12 -14.97
C GLY A 48 12.72 4.69 -14.60
N TYR A 49 12.38 5.89 -15.07
CA TYR A 49 11.06 6.50 -14.84
C TYR A 49 9.93 5.74 -15.51
N ILE A 50 10.14 5.38 -16.77
CA ILE A 50 9.15 4.62 -17.54
C ILE A 50 8.92 3.28 -16.86
N PHE A 51 10.00 2.63 -16.42
CA PHE A 51 9.92 1.37 -15.68
C PHE A 51 9.19 1.51 -14.34
N LEU A 52 9.50 2.54 -13.55
CA LEU A 52 8.82 2.81 -12.27
C LEU A 52 7.33 3.10 -12.45
N GLY A 53 6.96 3.89 -13.47
CA GLY A 53 5.57 4.14 -13.81
C GLY A 53 4.84 2.85 -14.21
N PHE A 54 5.46 2.02 -15.05
CA PHE A 54 4.91 0.71 -15.42
C PHE A 54 4.78 -0.22 -14.21
N TYR A 55 5.79 -0.25 -13.35
CA TYR A 55 5.78 -0.99 -12.10
C TYR A 55 4.62 -0.56 -11.20
N LEU A 56 4.39 0.74 -11.01
CA LEU A 56 3.27 1.26 -10.23
C LEU A 56 1.91 0.84 -10.80
N VAL A 57 1.72 0.85 -12.12
CA VAL A 57 0.48 0.37 -12.76
C VAL A 57 0.26 -1.11 -12.47
N LEU A 58 1.28 -1.96 -12.66
CA LEU A 58 1.16 -3.39 -12.38
C LEU A 58 0.83 -3.67 -10.92
N PHE A 59 1.50 -2.99 -10.00
CA PHE A 59 1.23 -3.15 -8.57
C PHE A 59 -0.15 -2.65 -8.18
N ALA A 60 -0.63 -1.55 -8.76
CA ALA A 60 -1.98 -1.07 -8.52
C ALA A 60 -3.05 -2.07 -8.98
N ILE A 61 -2.85 -2.73 -10.12
CA ILE A 61 -3.72 -3.82 -10.60
C ILE A 61 -3.67 -5.01 -9.63
N PHE A 62 -2.47 -5.40 -9.19
CA PHE A 62 -2.28 -6.49 -8.22
C PHE A 62 -2.91 -6.17 -6.84
N GLY A 63 -2.88 -4.90 -6.41
CA GLY A 63 -3.57 -4.44 -5.21
C GLY A 63 -5.08 -4.62 -5.28
N HIS A 64 -5.65 -4.52 -6.49
CA HIS A 64 -7.07 -4.78 -6.72
C HIS A 64 -7.43 -6.26 -6.58
N THR A 65 -6.55 -7.17 -7.02
CA THR A 65 -6.80 -8.62 -6.94
C THR A 65 -6.54 -9.20 -5.55
N THR A 66 -5.62 -8.64 -4.77
CA THR A 66 -5.20 -9.18 -3.45
C THR A 66 -5.96 -8.63 -2.24
N ARG A 67 -7.04 -7.89 -2.46
CA ARG A 67 -7.79 -7.11 -1.45
C ARG A 67 -8.44 -7.91 -0.31
N THR A 68 -8.66 -9.21 -0.46
CA THR A 68 -9.31 -10.06 0.56
C THR A 68 -8.33 -10.96 1.31
N ALA A 69 -7.10 -11.12 0.80
CA ALA A 69 -6.09 -11.99 1.38
C ALA A 69 -5.07 -11.18 2.19
N LEU A 70 -5.06 -11.36 3.51
CA LEU A 70 -4.15 -10.63 4.41
C LEU A 70 -2.67 -10.77 4.01
N ARG A 71 -2.25 -11.98 3.60
CA ARG A 71 -0.88 -12.23 3.10
C ARG A 71 -0.59 -11.48 1.80
N GLY A 72 -1.53 -11.53 0.86
CA GLY A 72 -1.43 -10.82 -0.42
C GLY A 72 -1.34 -9.30 -0.23
N LEU A 73 -2.20 -8.74 0.63
CA LEU A 73 -2.18 -7.32 0.97
C LEU A 73 -0.89 -6.88 1.67
N THR A 74 -0.33 -7.74 2.54
CA THR A 74 0.96 -7.47 3.19
C THR A 74 2.10 -7.44 2.17
N PHE A 75 2.15 -8.40 1.25
CA PHE A 75 3.14 -8.44 0.18
C PHE A 75 3.00 -7.23 -0.76
N TYR A 76 1.78 -6.90 -1.17
CA TYR A 76 1.48 -5.71 -1.95
C TYR A 76 2.00 -4.43 -1.28
N LEU A 77 1.72 -4.22 0.02
CA LEU A 77 2.20 -3.05 0.75
C LEU A 77 3.72 -2.99 0.86
N ALA A 78 4.38 -4.14 1.06
CA ALA A 78 5.84 -4.21 1.10
C ALA A 78 6.46 -3.81 -0.24
N CYS A 79 5.92 -4.30 -1.35
CA CYS A 79 6.37 -3.91 -2.67
C CYS A 79 6.05 -2.45 -3.00
N LEU A 80 4.88 -1.95 -2.61
CA LEU A 80 4.52 -0.54 -2.79
C LEU A 80 5.48 0.38 -2.02
N ALA A 81 5.90 -0.01 -0.80
CA ALA A 81 6.94 0.69 -0.04
C ALA A 81 8.31 0.65 -0.74
N GLY A 82 8.68 -0.49 -1.34
CA GLY A 82 9.89 -0.58 -2.17
C GLY A 82 9.83 0.34 -3.39
N GLY A 83 8.69 0.37 -4.08
CA GLY A 83 8.42 1.28 -5.20
C GLY A 83 8.49 2.74 -4.79
N PHE A 84 7.96 3.09 -3.61
CA PHE A 84 8.07 4.43 -3.03
C PHE A 84 9.53 4.85 -2.82
N ILE A 85 10.37 3.99 -2.24
CA ILE A 85 11.79 4.29 -2.02
C ILE A 85 12.50 4.51 -3.36
N GLY A 86 12.19 3.69 -4.36
CA GLY A 86 12.70 3.87 -5.72
C GLY A 86 12.30 5.22 -6.29
N GLU A 87 11.00 5.53 -6.32
CA GLU A 87 10.44 6.78 -6.83
C GLU A 87 11.05 8.00 -6.11
N LEU A 88 11.15 7.95 -4.78
CA LEU A 88 11.74 9.02 -3.98
C LEU A 88 13.22 9.22 -4.31
N GLY A 89 13.99 8.14 -4.45
CA GLY A 89 15.41 8.20 -4.81
C GLY A 89 15.63 8.89 -6.16
N PHE A 90 14.85 8.52 -7.17
CA PHE A 90 14.91 9.19 -8.46
C PHE A 90 14.40 10.64 -8.40
N THR A 91 13.36 10.93 -7.61
CA THR A 91 12.84 12.30 -7.44
C THR A 91 13.91 13.22 -6.84
N LEU A 92 14.59 12.76 -5.79
CA LEU A 92 15.67 13.50 -5.16
C LEU A 92 16.84 13.72 -6.13
N ALA A 93 17.17 12.72 -6.96
CA ALA A 93 18.19 12.86 -7.97
C ALA A 93 17.86 13.98 -8.99
N VAL A 94 16.61 14.13 -9.45
CA VAL A 94 16.22 15.23 -10.37
C VAL A 94 16.29 16.60 -9.69
N ILE A 95 15.85 16.65 -8.44
CA ILE A 95 15.82 17.91 -7.68
C ILE A 95 17.26 18.39 -7.44
N LEU A 96 18.18 17.48 -7.10
CA LEU A 96 19.56 17.81 -6.80
C LEU A 96 20.44 17.95 -8.06
N TYR A 97 20.00 17.49 -9.22
CA TYR A 97 20.75 17.60 -10.46
C TYR A 97 20.62 19.01 -11.06
N THR A 98 21.65 19.83 -10.84
CA THR A 98 21.68 21.26 -11.23
C THR A 98 21.68 21.50 -12.73
N ASP A 99 22.15 20.54 -13.53
CA ASP A 99 22.16 20.66 -14.99
C ASP A 99 20.87 20.16 -15.66
N TYR A 100 19.90 19.65 -14.87
CA TYR A 100 18.62 19.16 -15.41
C TYR A 100 17.82 20.26 -16.11
N GLU A 101 17.82 21.46 -15.53
CA GLU A 101 17.15 22.65 -16.07
C GLU A 101 17.77 23.10 -17.38
N LYS A 102 19.11 22.99 -17.52
CA LYS A 102 19.81 23.34 -18.76
C LYS A 102 19.48 22.37 -19.89
N LEU A 103 19.15 21.12 -19.55
CA LEU A 103 18.87 20.06 -20.51
C LEU A 103 17.44 20.14 -21.07
N LEU A 104 16.46 20.45 -20.22
CA LEU A 104 15.02 20.39 -20.53
C LEU A 104 14.37 21.78 -20.67
N GLY A 105 15.03 22.83 -20.18
CA GLY A 105 14.41 24.11 -19.89
C GLY A 105 13.78 24.13 -18.49
N GLU A 106 13.85 25.28 -17.83
CA GLU A 106 13.41 25.49 -16.45
C GLU A 106 11.93 25.12 -16.23
N GLU A 107 11.05 25.52 -17.15
CA GLU A 107 9.61 25.24 -17.06
C GLU A 107 9.32 23.73 -17.05
N TYR A 108 9.87 22.99 -18.01
CA TYR A 108 9.67 21.54 -18.11
C TYR A 108 10.33 20.78 -16.94
N ALA A 109 11.52 21.21 -16.53
CA ALA A 109 12.21 20.61 -15.37
C ALA A 109 11.39 20.76 -14.09
N ASN A 110 10.80 21.93 -13.84
CA ASN A 110 9.96 22.18 -12.68
C ASN A 110 8.66 21.38 -12.72
N VAL A 111 8.00 21.29 -13.89
CA VAL A 111 6.80 20.45 -14.05
C VAL A 111 7.10 18.99 -13.72
N VAL A 112 8.21 18.44 -14.22
CA VAL A 112 8.61 17.06 -13.92
C VAL A 112 8.87 16.88 -12.42
N ARG A 113 9.64 17.77 -11.79
CA ARG A 113 9.95 17.70 -10.35
C ARG A 113 8.71 17.72 -9.47
N TYR A 114 7.78 18.65 -9.72
CA TYR A 114 6.54 18.75 -8.94
C TYR A 114 5.62 17.56 -9.18
N THR A 115 5.54 17.06 -10.42
CA THR A 115 4.74 15.88 -10.75
C THR A 115 5.27 14.65 -10.00
N MET A 116 6.58 14.44 -10.01
CA MET A 116 7.21 13.32 -9.30
C MET A 116 7.07 13.43 -7.77
N LEU A 117 7.25 14.63 -7.22
CA LEU A 117 7.02 14.85 -5.80
C LEU A 117 5.56 14.55 -5.41
N SER A 118 4.60 14.93 -6.26
CA SER A 118 3.19 14.62 -6.04
C SER A 118 2.92 13.10 -6.10
N ALA A 119 3.58 12.38 -7.02
CA ALA A 119 3.50 10.93 -7.10
C ALA A 119 3.96 10.26 -5.80
N CYS A 120 5.10 10.70 -5.24
CA CYS A 120 5.58 10.24 -3.93
C CYS A 120 4.53 10.43 -2.83
N VAL A 121 3.88 11.60 -2.77
CA VAL A 121 2.83 11.89 -1.78
C VAL A 121 1.64 10.94 -1.94
N PHE A 122 1.17 10.71 -3.16
CA PHE A 122 0.06 9.78 -3.41
C PHE A 122 0.41 8.33 -3.03
N ILE A 123 1.65 7.90 -3.27
CA ILE A 123 2.11 6.56 -2.86
C ILE A 123 2.11 6.43 -1.33
N ILE A 124 2.59 7.44 -0.59
CA ILE A 124 2.53 7.44 0.88
C ILE A 124 1.10 7.32 1.38
N ILE A 125 0.18 8.12 0.81
CA ILE A 125 -1.24 8.08 1.18
C ILE A 125 -1.81 6.66 0.94
N ALA A 126 -1.50 6.06 -0.22
CA ALA A 126 -1.96 4.71 -0.54
C ALA A 126 -1.39 3.64 0.41
N ILE A 127 -0.12 3.77 0.81
CA ILE A 127 0.50 2.90 1.82
C ILE A 127 -0.22 3.04 3.16
N CYS A 128 -0.46 4.26 3.63
CA CYS A 128 -1.16 4.53 4.89
C CYS A 128 -2.58 3.96 4.89
N VAL A 129 -3.36 4.24 3.84
CA VAL A 129 -4.74 3.72 3.70
C VAL A 129 -4.74 2.19 3.61
N GLY A 130 -3.84 1.61 2.82
CA GLY A 130 -3.73 0.16 2.70
C GLY A 130 -3.29 -0.51 4.01
N TRP A 131 -2.43 0.14 4.80
CA TRP A 131 -2.06 -0.33 6.14
C TRP A 131 -3.25 -0.31 7.11
N CYS A 132 -4.03 0.77 7.12
CA CYS A 132 -5.25 0.87 7.91
C CYS A 132 -6.27 -0.22 7.50
N TYR A 133 -6.47 -0.41 6.19
CA TYR A 133 -7.34 -1.46 5.68
C TYR A 133 -6.84 -2.86 6.06
N ARG A 134 -5.53 -3.12 5.99
CA ARG A 134 -4.91 -4.36 6.46
C ARG A 134 -5.18 -4.63 7.93
N SER A 135 -5.05 -3.61 8.79
CA SER A 135 -5.36 -3.76 10.23
C SER A 135 -6.83 -4.14 10.42
N SER A 136 -7.75 -3.45 9.74
CA SER A 136 -9.18 -3.76 9.80
C SER A 136 -9.51 -5.17 9.30
N LEU A 137 -8.83 -5.63 8.24
CA LEU A 137 -9.00 -6.98 7.71
C LEU A 137 -8.48 -8.05 8.70
N LYS A 138 -7.36 -7.79 9.37
CA LYS A 138 -6.81 -8.66 10.42
C LYS A 138 -7.80 -8.81 11.58
N ASP A 139 -8.40 -7.71 12.01
CA ASP A 139 -9.39 -7.71 13.09
C ASP A 139 -10.63 -8.50 12.68
N ALA A 140 -11.17 -8.25 11.48
CA ALA A 140 -12.34 -8.97 10.96
C ALA A 140 -12.11 -10.49 10.86
N GLN A 141 -10.92 -10.91 10.38
CA GLN A 141 -10.55 -12.32 10.34
C GLN A 141 -10.44 -12.95 11.74
N PHE A 142 -9.93 -12.21 12.72
CA PHE A 142 -9.85 -12.69 14.09
C PHE A 142 -11.23 -12.89 14.72
N TYR A 143 -12.17 -11.94 14.53
CA TYR A 143 -13.53 -12.08 15.05
C TYR A 143 -14.30 -13.20 14.35
N SER A 144 -14.28 -13.27 13.01
CA SER A 144 -14.96 -14.32 12.25
C SER A 144 -14.45 -15.73 12.60
N SER A 145 -13.14 -15.90 12.82
CA SER A 145 -12.58 -17.18 13.25
C SER A 145 -12.97 -17.58 14.69
N ASN A 146 -13.43 -16.62 15.50
CA ASN A 146 -13.81 -16.81 16.90
C ASN A 146 -15.31 -16.59 17.15
N ASP A 147 -16.15 -16.45 16.11
CA ASP A 147 -17.60 -16.19 16.23
C ASP A 147 -18.32 -17.29 17.03
N ASN A 148 -17.91 -18.55 16.86
CA ASN A 148 -18.42 -19.69 17.64
C ASN A 148 -18.12 -19.59 19.15
N LEU A 149 -17.22 -18.69 19.56
CA LEU A 149 -16.84 -18.47 20.97
C LEU A 149 -17.48 -17.20 21.55
N LEU A 150 -17.91 -16.27 20.69
CA LEU A 150 -18.48 -14.98 21.08
C LEU A 150 -20.02 -14.99 21.06
N ASN A 151 -20.64 -15.91 20.32
CA ASN A 151 -22.09 -16.09 20.28
C ASN A 151 -22.51 -17.38 21.01
N PRO A 152 -22.85 -17.33 22.30
CA PRO A 152 -23.20 -18.52 23.09
C PRO A 152 -24.53 -19.18 22.67
N GLN A 153 -25.32 -18.56 21.78
CA GLN A 153 -26.59 -19.12 21.31
C GLN A 153 -26.43 -20.20 20.23
N SER A 154 -25.25 -20.37 19.61
CA SER A 154 -25.03 -21.38 18.57
C SER A 154 -24.45 -22.70 19.08
N VAL A 155 -24.22 -22.85 20.39
CA VAL A 155 -23.58 -24.05 20.94
C VAL A 155 -24.41 -24.64 22.09
N THR A 156 -25.05 -25.77 21.80
CA THR A 156 -25.71 -26.66 22.76
C THR A 156 -24.67 -27.45 23.59
N GLU A 157 -23.67 -26.81 24.18
CA GLU A 157 -22.66 -27.48 25.04
C GLU A 157 -22.55 -26.85 26.44
N PRO A 158 -22.08 -27.61 27.46
CA PRO A 158 -22.20 -27.23 28.87
C PRO A 158 -21.34 -26.01 29.23
N ILE A 159 -21.97 -25.07 29.94
CA ILE A 159 -21.52 -23.74 30.36
C ILE A 159 -20.11 -23.69 30.99
N ALA A 160 -19.62 -24.79 31.59
CA ALA A 160 -18.32 -24.85 32.26
C ALA A 160 -17.10 -24.80 31.32
N ARG A 161 -17.21 -25.22 30.06
CA ARG A 161 -16.09 -25.16 29.09
C ARG A 161 -15.89 -23.76 28.49
N PHE A 162 -16.94 -22.95 28.48
CA PHE A 162 -16.91 -21.61 27.90
C PHE A 162 -16.15 -20.60 28.76
N SER A 163 -16.33 -20.62 30.08
CA SER A 163 -15.61 -19.71 30.99
C SER A 163 -14.09 -19.92 30.94
N ILE A 164 -13.64 -21.18 30.95
CA ILE A 164 -12.22 -21.54 30.91
C ILE A 164 -11.58 -21.11 29.58
N LYS A 165 -12.24 -21.34 28.44
CA LYS A 165 -11.71 -20.93 27.13
C LYS A 165 -11.74 -19.40 26.95
N ARG A 166 -12.71 -18.70 27.52
CA ARG A 166 -12.79 -17.24 27.46
C ARG A 166 -11.64 -16.57 28.22
N GLU A 167 -11.32 -17.08 29.42
CA GLU A 167 -10.15 -16.65 30.19
C GLU A 167 -8.84 -16.94 29.43
N GLU A 168 -8.76 -18.06 28.71
CA GLU A 168 -7.59 -18.42 27.91
C GLU A 168 -7.36 -17.45 26.73
N ILE A 169 -8.44 -16.97 26.09
CA ILE A 169 -8.41 -15.99 25.01
C ILE A 169 -8.01 -14.61 25.51
N GLU A 170 -8.57 -14.15 26.63
CA GLU A 170 -8.15 -12.89 27.27
C GLU A 170 -6.68 -12.95 27.67
N ARG A 171 -6.21 -14.09 28.16
CA ARG A 171 -4.81 -14.29 28.50
C ARG A 171 -3.92 -14.22 27.25
N LYS A 172 -4.28 -14.89 26.15
CA LYS A 172 -3.53 -14.83 24.87
C LYS A 172 -3.53 -13.42 24.26
N TYR A 173 -4.66 -12.72 24.32
CA TYR A 173 -4.78 -11.35 23.83
C TYR A 173 -3.92 -10.39 24.63
N ASN A 174 -3.95 -10.48 25.96
CA ASN A 174 -3.13 -9.65 26.84
C ASN A 174 -1.64 -9.96 26.69
N ILE A 175 -1.25 -11.23 26.48
CA ILE A 175 0.14 -11.61 26.19
C ILE A 175 0.59 -11.02 24.85
N SER A 176 -0.21 -11.15 23.79
CA SER A 176 0.12 -10.60 22.46
C SER A 176 0.22 -9.07 22.48
N LYS A 177 -0.65 -8.39 23.23
CA LYS A 177 -0.62 -6.94 23.43
C LYS A 177 0.60 -6.49 24.24
N LYS A 178 1.00 -7.26 25.26
CA LYS A 178 2.17 -6.96 26.09
C LYS A 178 3.48 -7.15 25.31
N LEU A 179 3.60 -8.24 24.54
CA LEU A 179 4.70 -8.45 23.61
C LEU A 179 4.77 -7.33 22.55
N SER A 180 3.63 -6.88 22.01
CA SER A 180 3.61 -5.76 21.06
C SER A 180 4.07 -4.41 21.66
N ASN A 181 4.03 -4.26 22.98
CA ASN A 181 4.47 -3.04 23.67
C ASN A 181 5.91 -3.12 24.16
N GLU A 182 6.46 -4.31 24.40
CA GLU A 182 7.86 -4.50 24.82
C GLU A 182 8.86 -4.50 23.64
N PHE A 183 8.36 -4.65 22.39
CA PHE A 183 9.15 -4.58 21.16
C PHE A 183 9.04 -3.22 20.43
N LYS A 184 8.56 -2.18 21.12
CA LYS A 184 8.54 -0.77 20.68
C LYS A 184 9.60 0.02 21.42
#